data_AF-A0A2D9D4Y4-F1
#
_entry.id   AF-A0A2D9D4Y4-F1
#
_cell.length_a   1.000
_cell.length_b   1.000
_cell.length_c   1.000
_cell.angle_alpha   90.00
_cell.angle_beta   90.00
_cell.angle_gamma   90.00
#
_symmetry.space_group_name_H-M   'P 1'
#
loop_
_entity.id
_entity.type
_entity.pdbx_description
1 polymer ?
#
loop_
_entity_poly.entity_id
_entity_poly.type
_entity_poly.pdbx_seq_one_letter_code
_entity_poly.pdbx_strand_id
1 'polypeptide(L)'
;MLLIFLIALIISLFASGASTPSFRELSFHTVSIVSTTGFSIGDSSEWPFSISFLLLIGAFVGACSGSVGGGIKSWRIMIMLNHAYKNIMKIIHPNSVISLKIGSKSVDDDVATSVWGFFSIYVISFVILLLAVLISGLDLESAFSAVGACLNNLGPGLGVVSENYAEINSFSKGVLAFAMLLGRLEIFTLLVILTPMFWAK
;
A
#
# COMPACT_ATOMS: atom_id res chain seq x y z
N MET A 1 0.55 -1.68 12.05
CA MET A 1 -0.71 -1.21 12.65
C MET A 1 -0.51 -0.39 13.91
N LEU A 2 -0.03 -0.97 15.03
CA LEU A 2 0.25 -0.21 16.27
C LEU A 2 1.17 1.00 16.05
N LEU A 3 2.25 0.81 15.29
CA LEU A 3 3.17 1.90 14.95
C LEU A 3 2.50 3.03 14.14
N ILE A 4 1.60 2.69 13.21
CA ILE A 4 0.84 3.67 12.42
C ILE A 4 -0.13 4.44 13.33
N PHE A 5 -0.82 3.73 14.23
CA PHE A 5 -1.71 4.34 15.21
C PHE A 5 -0.97 5.32 16.14
N LEU A 6 0.19 4.93 16.66
CA LEU A 6 0.99 5.78 17.54
C LEU A 6 1.49 7.04 16.81
N ILE A 7 1.96 6.90 15.57
CA ILE A 7 2.38 8.05 14.77
C ILE A 7 1.19 8.98 14.48
N ALA A 8 0.02 8.42 14.14
CA ALA A 8 -1.19 9.20 13.91
C ALA A 8 -1.63 9.96 15.17
N LEU A 9 -1.52 9.33 16.35
CA LEU A 9 -1.81 9.94 17.64
C LEU A 9 -0.81 11.07 17.95
N ILE A 10 0.49 10.85 17.71
CA ILE A 10 1.51 11.89 17.85
C ILE A 10 1.17 13.08 16.94
N ILE A 11 0.87 12.85 15.66
CA ILE A 11 0.50 13.94 14.73
C ILE A 11 -0.72 14.71 15.24
N SER A 12 -1.75 14.02 15.76
CA SER A 12 -2.94 14.68 16.30
C SER A 12 -2.65 15.57 17.52
N LEU A 13 -1.61 15.26 18.32
CA LEU A 13 -1.21 16.07 19.47
C LEU A 13 -0.43 17.33 19.06
N PHE A 14 0.30 17.28 17.93
CA PHE A 14 1.08 18.40 17.42
C PHE A 14 0.34 19.27 16.40
N ALA A 15 -0.82 18.84 15.91
CA ALA A 15 -1.62 19.58 14.94
C ALA A 15 -2.36 20.74 15.62
N SER A 16 -1.73 21.91 15.66
CA SER A 16 -2.35 23.16 16.11
C SER A 16 -3.34 23.69 15.05
N GLY A 17 -4.65 23.61 15.32
CA GLY A 17 -5.68 24.32 14.54
C GLY A 17 -6.64 23.47 13.69
N ALA A 18 -6.50 22.14 13.66
CA ALA A 18 -7.46 21.23 13.04
C ALA A 18 -8.32 20.53 14.11
N SER A 19 -9.51 20.05 13.74
CA SER A 19 -10.30 19.21 14.65
C SER A 19 -9.51 17.92 14.92
N THR A 20 -9.29 17.64 16.20
CA THR A 20 -8.53 16.46 16.59
C THR A 20 -9.44 15.23 16.50
N PRO A 21 -9.04 14.19 15.75
CA PRO A 21 -9.81 12.97 15.68
C PRO A 21 -10.01 12.40 17.08
N SER A 22 -11.22 11.96 17.39
CA SER A 22 -11.45 11.25 18.65
C SER A 22 -10.61 9.95 18.65
N PHE A 23 -10.18 9.50 19.83
CA PHE A 23 -9.46 8.23 19.95
C PHE A 23 -10.21 7.05 19.30
N ARG A 24 -11.55 7.08 19.38
CA ARG A 24 -12.43 6.08 18.77
C ARG A 24 -12.34 6.11 17.24
N GLU A 25 -12.41 7.28 16.63
CA GLU A 25 -12.32 7.38 15.16
C GLU A 25 -10.92 7.01 14.68
N LEU A 26 -9.86 7.53 15.34
CA LEU A 26 -8.48 7.24 14.95
C LEU A 26 -8.19 5.74 15.00
N SER A 27 -8.62 5.06 16.06
CA SER A 27 -8.42 3.60 16.20
C SER A 27 -9.22 2.82 15.17
N PHE A 28 -10.49 3.17 14.94
CA PHE A 28 -11.32 2.51 13.94
C PHE A 28 -10.76 2.67 12.52
N HIS A 29 -10.45 3.90 12.10
CA HIS A 29 -9.88 4.19 10.78
C HIS A 29 -8.52 3.51 10.60
N THR A 30 -7.67 3.48 11.63
CA THR A 30 -6.39 2.77 11.56
C THR A 30 -6.59 1.26 11.32
N VAL A 31 -7.52 0.63 12.04
CA VAL A 31 -7.83 -0.80 11.82
C VAL A 31 -8.36 -0.99 10.40
N SER A 32 -9.35 -0.18 10.01
CA SER A 32 -10.06 -0.38 8.76
C SER A 32 -9.19 -0.15 7.53
N ILE A 33 -8.42 0.94 7.50
CA ILE A 33 -7.61 1.30 6.34
C ILE A 33 -6.38 0.38 6.21
N VAL A 34 -5.69 0.09 7.32
CA VAL A 34 -4.51 -0.80 7.29
C VAL A 34 -4.90 -2.24 6.93
N SER A 35 -6.07 -2.70 7.37
CA SER A 35 -6.61 -4.01 6.97
C SER A 35 -7.29 -4.01 5.61
N THR A 36 -7.28 -2.88 4.88
CA THR A 36 -7.88 -2.69 3.56
C THR A 36 -9.38 -3.02 3.51
N THR A 37 -10.12 -2.77 4.60
CA THR A 37 -11.59 -2.93 4.61
C THR A 37 -12.32 -1.70 4.11
N GLY A 38 -11.75 -0.50 4.31
CA GLY A 38 -12.25 0.74 3.71
C GLY A 38 -13.52 1.33 4.34
N PHE A 39 -13.83 0.98 5.59
CA PHE A 39 -14.91 1.60 6.34
C PHE A 39 -14.43 2.90 7.01
N SER A 40 -15.25 3.94 6.89
CA SER A 40 -15.09 5.22 7.57
C SER A 40 -16.20 5.45 8.60
N ILE A 41 -15.86 6.12 9.69
CA ILE A 41 -16.84 6.63 10.68
C ILE A 41 -16.57 8.12 10.87
N GLY A 42 -17.64 8.91 10.89
CA GLY A 42 -17.55 10.36 11.05
C GLY A 42 -17.05 11.06 9.78
N ASP A 43 -16.88 12.37 9.88
CA ASP A 43 -16.36 13.19 8.80
C ASP A 43 -14.83 13.31 8.92
N SER A 44 -14.11 12.71 7.99
CA SER A 44 -12.63 12.71 7.96
C SER A 44 -12.04 13.89 7.18
N SER A 45 -12.89 14.75 6.60
CA SER A 45 -12.48 15.90 5.78
C SER A 45 -11.78 16.99 6.60
N GLU A 46 -12.14 17.14 7.88
CA GLU A 46 -11.58 18.17 8.75
C GLU A 46 -10.23 17.80 9.38
N TRP A 47 -9.78 16.55 9.22
CA TRP A 47 -8.55 16.08 9.85
C TRP A 47 -7.31 16.67 9.18
N PRO A 48 -6.19 16.78 9.90
CA PRO A 48 -4.91 17.09 9.28
C PRO A 48 -4.63 16.11 8.12
N PHE A 49 -4.34 16.65 6.94
CA PHE A 49 -4.02 15.88 5.72
C PHE A 49 -2.96 14.81 5.98
N SER A 50 -1.98 15.10 6.84
CA SER A 50 -0.92 14.18 7.27
C SER A 50 -1.44 12.86 7.86
N ILE A 51 -2.56 12.88 8.59
CA ILE A 51 -3.16 11.67 9.18
C ILE A 51 -3.76 10.81 8.07
N SER A 52 -4.58 11.40 7.21
CA SER A 52 -5.25 10.69 6.13
C SER A 52 -4.25 10.13 5.12
N PHE A 53 -3.18 10.88 4.81
CA PHE A 53 -2.08 10.41 3.98
C PHE A 53 -1.25 9.28 4.64
N LEU A 54 -0.98 9.38 5.94
CA LEU A 54 -0.30 8.30 6.68
C LEU A 54 -1.14 7.00 6.68
N LEU A 55 -2.45 7.11 6.83
CA LEU A 55 -3.37 5.96 6.78
C LEU A 55 -3.36 5.32 5.39
N LEU A 56 -3.37 6.13 4.32
CA LEU A 56 -3.22 5.66 2.94
C LEU A 56 -1.89 4.90 2.74
N ILE A 57 -0.76 5.42 3.24
CA ILE A 57 0.52 4.71 3.23
C ILE A 57 0.41 3.39 4.00
N GLY A 58 -0.29 3.40 5.13
CA GLY A 58 -0.59 2.22 5.92
C GLY A 58 -1.32 1.12 5.15
N ALA A 59 -2.19 1.47 4.19
CA ALA A 59 -2.91 0.52 3.36
C ALA A 59 -1.98 -0.28 2.41
N PHE A 60 -0.85 0.30 1.98
CA PHE A 60 0.15 -0.43 1.18
C PHE A 60 0.81 -1.57 1.96
N VAL A 61 0.92 -1.41 3.30
CA VAL A 61 1.44 -2.47 4.17
C VAL A 61 0.52 -3.70 4.15
N GLY A 62 -0.78 -3.44 4.14
CA GLY A 62 -1.82 -4.43 3.93
C GLY A 62 -1.98 -5.46 5.06
N ALA A 63 -2.80 -6.47 4.77
CA ALA A 63 -3.19 -7.50 5.73
C ALA A 63 -2.18 -8.67 5.80
N CYS A 64 -2.44 -9.60 6.73
CA CYS A 64 -1.69 -10.85 6.85
C CYS A 64 -1.83 -11.76 5.63
N SER A 65 -0.86 -12.66 5.43
CA SER A 65 -0.92 -13.69 4.39
C SER A 65 -2.16 -14.59 4.57
N GLY A 66 -2.76 -15.04 3.48
CA GLY A 66 -3.97 -15.89 3.49
C GLY A 66 -5.27 -15.16 3.87
N SER A 67 -5.21 -13.85 4.14
CA SER A 67 -6.38 -13.01 4.36
C SER A 67 -6.93 -12.42 3.06
N VAL A 68 -8.20 -12.00 3.09
CA VAL A 68 -8.91 -11.31 2.00
C VAL A 68 -8.48 -9.86 1.77
N GLY A 69 -7.66 -9.29 2.67
CA GLY A 69 -7.15 -7.92 2.52
C GLY A 69 -6.15 -7.78 1.36
N GLY A 70 -5.97 -6.58 0.82
CA GLY A 70 -5.03 -6.28 -0.26
C GLY A 70 -3.65 -5.85 0.22
N GLY A 71 -2.99 -5.03 -0.60
CA GLY A 71 -1.65 -4.50 -0.35
C GLY A 71 -0.50 -5.45 -0.69
N ILE A 72 0.72 -5.04 -0.34
CA ILE A 72 1.94 -5.83 -0.53
C ILE A 72 1.94 -7.10 0.35
N LYS A 73 1.13 -7.08 1.41
CA LYS A 73 1.03 -8.07 2.50
C LYS A 73 2.18 -7.93 3.50
N SER A 74 1.83 -8.07 4.78
CA SER A 74 2.76 -7.87 5.90
C SER A 74 3.97 -8.82 5.87
N TRP A 75 3.80 -10.05 5.38
CA TRP A 75 4.88 -11.05 5.33
C TRP A 75 5.99 -10.67 4.35
N ARG A 76 5.63 -10.10 3.17
CA ARG A 76 6.61 -9.67 2.16
C ARG A 76 7.45 -8.52 2.69
N ILE A 77 6.80 -7.58 3.39
CA ILE A 77 7.46 -6.44 4.03
C ILE A 77 8.44 -6.93 5.11
N MET A 78 8.04 -7.92 5.91
CA MET A 78 8.93 -8.51 6.90
C MET A 78 10.17 -9.17 6.26
N ILE A 79 10.01 -9.88 5.15
CA ILE A 79 11.15 -10.43 4.38
C ILE A 79 12.06 -9.31 3.89
N MET A 80 11.49 -8.27 3.28
CA MET A 80 12.27 -7.15 2.74
C MET A 80 13.07 -6.43 3.83
N LEU A 81 12.46 -6.16 4.98
CA LEU A 81 13.13 -5.53 6.12
C LEU A 81 14.25 -6.41 6.68
N ASN A 82 13.99 -7.70 6.87
CA ASN A 82 15.02 -8.65 7.33
C ASN A 82 16.16 -8.82 6.33
N HIS A 83 15.85 -8.78 5.02
CA HIS A 83 16.83 -8.85 3.95
C HIS A 83 17.70 -7.59 3.90
N ALA A 84 17.08 -6.41 4.04
CA ALA A 84 17.81 -5.14 4.15
C ALA A 84 18.72 -5.13 5.38
N TYR A 85 18.23 -5.59 6.54
CA TYR A 85 19.03 -5.70 7.76
C TYR A 85 20.22 -6.66 7.59
N LYS A 86 19.99 -7.84 7.00
CA LYS A 86 21.06 -8.80 6.67
C LYS A 86 22.13 -8.18 5.76
N ASN A 87 21.71 -7.41 4.75
CA ASN A 87 22.65 -6.73 3.85
C ASN A 87 23.46 -5.64 4.57
N ILE A 88 22.83 -4.84 5.43
CA ILE A 88 23.54 -3.86 6.28
C ILE A 88 24.57 -4.57 7.16
N MET A 89 24.19 -5.67 7.81
CA MET A 89 25.09 -6.42 8.69
C MET A 89 26.25 -7.07 7.92
N LYS A 90 26.04 -7.55 6.70
CA LYS A 90 27.11 -8.03 5.83
C LYS A 90 28.08 -6.94 5.40
N ILE A 91 27.60 -5.71 5.18
CA ILE A 91 28.48 -4.56 4.88
C ILE A 91 29.39 -4.26 6.07
N ILE A 92 28.86 -4.34 7.29
CA ILE A 92 29.64 -4.10 8.52
C ILE A 92 30.57 -5.28 8.84
N HIS A 93 30.09 -6.52 8.65
CA HIS A 93 30.82 -7.76 8.95
C HIS A 93 30.84 -8.69 7.72
N PRO A 94 31.76 -8.49 6.76
CA PRO A 94 31.76 -9.21 5.48
C PRO A 94 31.96 -10.72 5.58
N ASN A 95 32.63 -11.20 6.64
CA ASN A 95 32.87 -12.63 6.87
C ASN A 95 31.74 -13.31 7.67
N SER A 96 30.65 -12.61 7.99
CA SER A 96 29.56 -13.17 8.78
C SER A 96 28.61 -14.02 7.93
N VAL A 97 28.36 -15.27 8.34
CA VAL A 97 27.34 -16.13 7.74
C VAL A 97 26.01 -15.88 8.45
N ILE A 98 25.27 -14.88 7.97
CA ILE A 98 23.97 -14.50 8.52
C ILE A 98 22.87 -15.15 7.68
N SER A 99 22.08 -16.03 8.30
CA SER A 99 20.87 -16.61 7.69
C SER A 99 19.66 -15.70 7.94
N LEU A 100 18.82 -15.53 6.93
CA LEU A 100 17.56 -14.80 7.07
C LEU A 100 16.54 -15.76 7.70
N LYS A 101 16.03 -15.41 8.89
CA LYS A 101 15.05 -16.24 9.61
C LYS A 101 13.72 -15.49 9.74
N ILE A 102 12.63 -16.23 9.54
CA ILE A 102 11.28 -15.78 9.89
C ILE A 102 10.71 -16.82 10.86
N GLY A 103 10.54 -16.41 12.11
CA GLY A 103 10.21 -17.32 13.20
C GLY A 103 11.29 -18.40 13.36
N SER A 104 10.92 -19.67 13.21
CA SER A 104 11.83 -20.81 13.32
C SER A 104 12.41 -21.29 12.00
N LYS A 105 11.96 -20.77 10.85
CA LYS A 105 12.39 -21.24 9.51
C LYS A 105 13.40 -20.27 8.88
N SER A 106 14.45 -20.83 8.29
CA SER A 106 15.33 -20.09 7.39
C SER A 106 14.62 -19.82 6.07
N VAL A 107 14.77 -18.62 5.54
CA VAL A 107 14.27 -18.20 4.23
C VAL A 107 15.46 -18.13 3.29
N ASP A 108 15.35 -18.81 2.15
CA ASP A 108 16.38 -18.80 1.12
C ASP A 108 16.48 -17.42 0.45
N ASP A 109 17.69 -17.06 0.02
CA ASP A 109 17.97 -15.76 -0.60
C ASP A 109 17.21 -15.60 -1.95
N ASP A 110 16.86 -16.71 -2.62
CA ASP A 110 16.03 -16.72 -3.84
C ASP A 110 14.61 -16.22 -3.58
N VAL A 111 14.02 -16.57 -2.42
CA VAL A 111 12.70 -16.08 -2.02
C VAL A 111 12.76 -14.59 -1.75
N ALA A 112 13.81 -14.11 -1.07
CA ALA A 112 13.99 -12.69 -0.82
C ALA A 112 14.14 -11.90 -2.13
N THR A 113 14.92 -12.42 -3.08
CA THR A 113 15.09 -11.83 -4.41
C THR A 113 13.77 -11.75 -5.17
N SER A 114 12.95 -12.81 -5.11
CA SER A 114 11.62 -12.84 -5.73
C SER A 114 10.66 -11.81 -5.12
N VAL A 115 10.71 -11.62 -3.79
CA VAL A 115 9.92 -10.59 -3.10
C VAL A 115 10.35 -9.17 -3.48
N TRP A 116 11.65 -8.92 -3.65
CA TRP A 116 12.11 -7.62 -4.18
C TRP A 116 11.68 -7.40 -5.62
N GLY A 117 11.71 -8.43 -6.46
CA GLY A 117 11.16 -8.39 -7.82
C GLY A 117 9.67 -8.01 -7.82
N PHE A 118 8.88 -8.60 -6.93
CA PHE A 118 7.47 -8.23 -6.75
C PHE A 118 7.31 -6.74 -6.43
N PHE A 119 8.07 -6.26 -5.45
CA PHE A 119 7.97 -4.88 -4.99
C PHE A 119 8.35 -3.88 -6.09
N SER A 120 9.41 -4.15 -6.86
CA SER A 120 9.81 -3.31 -7.98
C SER A 120 8.71 -3.18 -9.03
N ILE A 121 8.09 -4.30 -9.41
CA ILE A 121 7.00 -4.32 -10.39
C ILE A 121 5.75 -3.63 -9.82
N TYR A 122 5.47 -3.80 -8.53
CA TYR A 122 4.39 -3.12 -7.84
C TYR A 122 4.54 -1.59 -7.95
N VAL A 123 5.74 -1.07 -7.66
CA VAL A 123 6.03 0.37 -7.75
C VAL A 123 5.95 0.86 -9.20
N ILE A 124 6.51 0.12 -10.16
CA ILE A 124 6.44 0.48 -11.59
C ILE A 124 4.99 0.56 -12.06
N SER A 125 4.18 -0.44 -11.70
CA SER A 125 2.76 -0.48 -12.06
C SER A 125 2.01 0.70 -11.45
N PHE A 126 2.27 1.02 -10.18
CA PHE A 126 1.70 2.18 -9.51
C PHE A 126 2.03 3.49 -10.23
N VAL A 127 3.30 3.71 -10.61
CA VAL A 127 3.74 4.93 -11.31
C VAL A 127 3.10 5.04 -12.70
N ILE A 128 2.99 3.94 -13.46
CA ILE A 128 2.35 3.94 -14.77
C ILE A 128 0.87 4.29 -14.65
N LEU A 129 0.15 3.69 -13.70
CA LEU A 129 -1.26 3.97 -13.46
C LEU A 129 -1.48 5.41 -12.98
N LEU A 130 -0.60 5.91 -12.10
CA LEU A 130 -0.62 7.30 -11.65
C LEU A 130 -0.48 8.26 -12.82
N LEU A 131 0.52 8.06 -13.68
CA LEU A 131 0.72 8.90 -14.87
C LEU A 131 -0.49 8.85 -15.81
N ALA A 132 -1.08 7.67 -16.02
CA ALA A 132 -2.29 7.53 -16.83
C ALA A 132 -3.46 8.35 -16.28
N VAL A 133 -3.67 8.36 -14.96
CA VAL A 133 -4.71 9.18 -14.32
C VAL A 133 -4.37 10.67 -14.36
N LEU A 134 -3.10 11.07 -14.19
CA LEU A 134 -2.68 12.47 -14.27
C LEU A 134 -2.90 13.06 -15.67
N ILE A 135 -2.67 12.27 -16.73
CA ILE A 135 -2.93 12.70 -18.12
C ILE A 135 -4.41 13.04 -18.34
N SER A 136 -5.33 12.46 -17.57
CA SER A 136 -6.75 12.79 -17.65
C SER A 136 -7.10 14.17 -17.06
N GLY A 137 -6.13 14.88 -16.47
CA GLY A 137 -6.33 16.18 -15.84
C GLY A 137 -6.74 16.14 -14.37
N LEU A 138 -6.61 14.98 -13.70
CA LEU A 138 -6.88 14.86 -12.27
C LEU A 138 -5.73 15.45 -11.45
N ASP A 139 -6.03 16.08 -10.31
CA ASP A 139 -5.01 16.63 -9.41
C ASP A 139 -4.15 15.52 -8.78
N LEU A 140 -2.91 15.86 -8.41
CA LEU A 140 -1.93 14.90 -7.92
C LEU A 140 -2.41 14.19 -6.65
N GLU A 141 -3.02 14.93 -5.73
CA GLU A 141 -3.53 14.40 -4.48
C GLU A 141 -4.59 13.31 -4.73
N SER A 142 -5.61 13.64 -5.52
CA SER A 142 -6.70 12.74 -5.86
C SER A 142 -6.22 11.59 -6.75
N ALA A 143 -5.31 11.82 -7.69
CA ALA A 143 -4.76 10.76 -8.55
C ALA A 143 -3.94 9.74 -7.75
N PHE A 144 -3.05 10.22 -6.88
CA PHE A 144 -2.23 9.38 -6.02
C PHE A 144 -3.09 8.56 -5.06
N SER A 145 -4.06 9.21 -4.44
CA SER A 145 -4.95 8.56 -3.49
C SER A 145 -5.86 7.53 -4.17
N ALA A 146 -6.41 7.83 -5.35
CA ALA A 146 -7.28 6.93 -6.10
C ALA A 146 -6.53 5.69 -6.57
N VAL A 147 -5.35 5.86 -7.18
CA VAL A 147 -4.54 4.72 -7.63
C VAL A 147 -4.08 3.90 -6.43
N GLY A 148 -3.66 4.54 -5.33
CA GLY A 148 -3.26 3.85 -4.10
C GLY A 148 -4.41 3.07 -3.46
N ALA A 149 -5.60 3.65 -3.44
CA ALA A 149 -6.78 2.99 -2.90
C ALA A 149 -7.23 1.82 -3.79
N CYS A 150 -7.26 2.00 -5.11
CA CYS A 150 -7.68 0.97 -6.05
C CYS A 150 -6.68 -0.19 -6.13
N LEU A 151 -5.37 0.11 -6.22
CA LEU A 151 -4.33 -0.93 -6.29
C LEU A 151 -4.26 -1.76 -5.00
N ASN A 152 -4.55 -1.16 -3.85
CA ASN A 152 -4.61 -1.87 -2.57
C ASN A 152 -5.98 -2.49 -2.28
N ASN A 153 -6.96 -2.34 -3.17
CA ASN A 153 -8.36 -2.72 -2.94
C ASN A 153 -8.93 -2.16 -1.62
N LEU A 154 -8.51 -0.95 -1.26
CA LEU A 154 -8.94 -0.25 -0.06
C LEU A 154 -10.37 0.29 -0.23
N GLY A 155 -10.63 1.02 -1.30
CA GLY A 155 -11.91 1.72 -1.54
C GLY A 155 -11.79 3.24 -1.36
N PRO A 156 -11.82 3.77 -0.12
CA PRO A 156 -11.77 5.21 0.11
C PRO A 156 -10.45 5.84 -0.35
N GLY A 157 -10.57 6.97 -1.06
CA GLY A 157 -9.46 7.83 -1.47
C GLY A 157 -9.38 9.10 -0.63
N LEU A 158 -8.50 10.01 -1.06
CA LEU A 158 -8.34 11.37 -0.52
C LEU A 158 -8.65 12.39 -1.63
N GLY A 159 -8.89 13.65 -1.26
CA GLY A 159 -9.27 14.70 -2.22
C GLY A 159 -10.68 14.51 -2.76
N VAL A 160 -10.87 14.76 -4.06
CA VAL A 160 -12.18 14.63 -4.75
C VAL A 160 -12.75 13.21 -4.62
N VAL A 161 -11.85 12.23 -4.52
CA VAL A 161 -12.17 10.80 -4.46
C VAL A 161 -12.52 10.34 -3.04
N SER A 162 -12.42 11.23 -2.04
CA SER A 162 -12.87 10.94 -0.68
C SER A 162 -14.40 10.90 -0.57
N GLU A 163 -15.11 11.76 -1.31
CA GLU A 163 -16.58 11.78 -1.33
C GLU A 163 -17.14 10.78 -2.32
N ASN A 164 -16.72 10.85 -3.59
CA ASN A 164 -17.22 9.95 -4.62
C ASN A 164 -16.23 9.75 -5.79
N TYR A 165 -16.34 8.62 -6.48
CA TYR A 165 -15.67 8.38 -7.76
C TYR A 165 -16.55 8.82 -8.96
N ALA A 166 -17.73 9.38 -8.72
CA ALA A 166 -18.73 9.65 -9.76
C ALA A 166 -18.29 10.76 -10.71
N GLU A 167 -17.63 11.78 -10.18
CA GLU A 167 -17.17 12.96 -10.95
C GLU A 167 -15.89 12.69 -11.78
N ILE A 168 -15.28 11.52 -11.61
CA ILE A 168 -14.07 11.15 -12.35
C ILE A 168 -14.40 10.80 -13.81
N ASN A 169 -13.53 11.22 -14.73
CA ASN A 169 -13.62 10.91 -16.15
C ASN A 169 -13.68 9.38 -16.42
N SER A 170 -14.43 8.98 -17.46
CA SER A 170 -14.60 7.59 -17.88
C SER A 170 -13.27 6.87 -18.15
N PHE A 171 -12.28 7.59 -18.72
CA PHE A 171 -10.94 7.03 -18.96
C PHE A 171 -10.27 6.61 -17.64
N SER A 172 -10.23 7.51 -16.65
CA SER A 172 -9.59 7.26 -15.35
C SER A 172 -10.33 6.18 -14.57
N LYS A 173 -11.67 6.11 -14.66
CA LYS A 173 -12.45 4.98 -14.11
C LYS A 173 -12.01 3.64 -14.70
N GLY A 174 -11.76 3.58 -16.01
CA GLY A 174 -11.23 2.38 -16.67
C GLY A 174 -9.84 1.98 -16.14
N VAL A 175 -8.94 2.97 -15.98
CA VAL A 175 -7.60 2.75 -15.40
C VAL A 175 -7.69 2.27 -13.95
N LEU A 176 -8.56 2.87 -13.13
CA LEU A 176 -8.76 2.50 -11.73
C LEU A 176 -9.40 1.11 -11.59
N ALA A 177 -10.34 0.74 -12.47
CA ALA A 177 -10.89 -0.61 -12.51
C ALA A 177 -9.81 -1.66 -12.84
N PHE A 178 -8.93 -1.35 -13.81
CA PHE A 178 -7.77 -2.19 -14.09
C PHE A 178 -6.81 -2.26 -12.90
N ALA A 179 -6.58 -1.16 -12.19
CA ALA A 179 -5.75 -1.14 -10.98
C ALA A 179 -6.30 -2.06 -9.88
N MET A 180 -7.62 -2.11 -9.68
CA MET A 180 -8.25 -3.04 -8.72
C MET A 180 -8.02 -4.51 -9.12
N LEU A 181 -8.19 -4.84 -10.40
CA LEU A 181 -7.92 -6.20 -10.90
C LEU A 181 -6.46 -6.59 -10.68
N LEU A 182 -5.54 -5.68 -10.97
CA LEU A 182 -4.10 -5.84 -10.78
C LEU A 182 -3.76 -6.09 -9.30
N GLY A 183 -4.37 -5.30 -8.40
CA GLY A 183 -4.23 -5.47 -6.96
C GLY A 183 -4.80 -6.79 -6.43
N ARG A 184 -5.93 -7.24 -7.00
CA ARG A 184 -6.66 -8.42 -6.50
C ARG A 184 -6.08 -9.75 -6.97
N LEU A 185 -5.60 -9.82 -8.22
CA LEU A 185 -5.06 -11.05 -8.82
C LEU A 185 -3.61 -11.32 -8.39
N GLU A 186 -3.00 -10.45 -7.58
CA GLU A 186 -1.56 -10.36 -7.36
C GLU A 186 -0.79 -10.08 -8.66
N ILE A 187 0.02 -9.03 -8.61
CA ILE A 187 0.69 -8.42 -9.77
C ILE A 187 1.44 -9.41 -10.67
N PHE A 188 2.07 -10.43 -10.08
CA PHE A 188 2.81 -11.43 -10.83
C PHE A 188 1.93 -12.34 -11.68
N THR A 189 0.76 -12.75 -11.22
CA THR A 189 -0.07 -13.69 -11.99
C THR A 189 -0.56 -13.01 -13.28
N LEU A 190 -0.94 -11.74 -13.17
CA LEU A 190 -1.43 -10.94 -14.30
C LEU A 190 -0.30 -10.64 -15.29
N LEU A 191 0.89 -10.26 -14.81
CA LEU A 191 2.04 -10.01 -15.70
C LEU A 191 2.56 -11.27 -16.37
N VAL A 192 2.56 -12.42 -15.68
CA VAL A 192 2.93 -13.70 -16.29
C VAL A 192 1.98 -14.02 -17.45
N ILE A 193 0.67 -13.84 -17.27
CA ILE A 193 -0.32 -14.01 -18.34
C ILE A 193 -0.10 -13.03 -19.49
N LEU A 194 0.37 -11.80 -19.24
CA LEU A 194 0.67 -10.84 -20.30
C LEU A 194 2.02 -11.10 -21.00
N THR A 195 2.87 -11.96 -20.44
CA THR A 195 4.19 -12.25 -21.01
C THR A 195 4.04 -13.26 -22.14
N PRO A 196 4.55 -13.00 -23.37
CA PRO A 196 4.39 -13.91 -24.51
C PRO A 196 5.02 -15.29 -24.27
N MET A 197 6.01 -15.39 -23.38
CA MET A 197 6.62 -16.65 -22.97
C MET A 197 5.63 -17.62 -22.30
N PHE A 198 4.56 -17.12 -21.65
CA PHE A 198 3.50 -17.96 -21.11
C PHE A 198 2.65 -18.61 -22.21
N TRP A 199 2.51 -17.94 -23.36
CA TRP A 199 1.72 -18.42 -24.50
C TRP A 199 2.53 -19.13 -25.57
N ALA A 200 3.85 -18.93 -25.56
CA ALA A 200 4.78 -19.64 -26.42
C ALA A 200 4.94 -21.06 -25.88
N LYS A 201 4.54 -22.03 -26.70
CA LYS A 201 4.72 -23.46 -26.45
C LYS A 201 6.14 -23.89 -26.79
#